data_AF-A0A3L7W9N4-F1
#
_entry.id   AF-A0A3L7W9N4-F1
#
_cell.length_a   1.000
_cell.length_b   1.000
_cell.length_c   1.000
_cell.angle_alpha   90.00
_cell.angle_beta   90.00
_cell.angle_gamma   90.00
#
_symmetry.space_group_name_H-M   'P 1'
#
loop_
_entity.id
_entity.type
_entity.pdbx_description
1 polymer ?
#
loop_
_entity_poly.entity_id
_entity_poly.type
_entity_poly.pdbx_seq_one_letter_code
_entity_poly.pdbx_strand_id
1 'polypeptide(L)' 'MLKFQIVGAAFAVYVVLVTVMMRRALVTSDPTARNAAAKQLLLVVTLGVPIALVAIFYLM' A
#
# COMPACT_ATOMS: atom_id res chain seq x y z
N MET A 1 18.14 -6.82 14.69
CA MET A 1 16.89 -6.44 15.39
C MET A 1 16.32 -5.11 14.92
N LEU A 2 17.02 -3.97 15.01
CA LEU A 2 16.47 -2.65 14.63
C LEU A 2 15.99 -2.55 13.17
N LYS A 3 16.75 -3.12 12.21
CA LYS A 3 16.38 -3.10 10.78
C LYS A 3 15.05 -3.81 10.48
N PHE A 4 14.77 -4.92 11.18
CA PHE A 4 13.50 -5.65 11.07
C PHE A 4 12.31 -4.85 11.63
N GLN A 5 12.53 -4.11 12.72
CA GLN A 5 11.50 -3.24 13.29
C GLN A 5 11.16 -2.09 12.34
N ILE A 6 12.16 -1.50 11.67
CA ILE A 6 11.97 -0.43 10.68
C ILE A 6 11.15 -0.95 9.49
N VAL A 7 11.50 -2.12 8.95
CA VAL A 7 10.77 -2.67 7.79
C VAL A 7 9.40 -3.20 8.16
N GLY A 8 9.23 -3.80 9.34
CA GLY A 8 7.91 -4.16 9.86
C GLY A 8 7.02 -2.93 10.04
N ALA A 9 7.55 -1.83 10.60
CA ALA A 9 6.81 -0.57 10.76
C ALA A 9 6.46 0.06 9.39
N ALA A 10 7.40 0.10 8.45
CA ALA A 10 7.14 0.61 7.10
C ALA A 10 6.06 -0.21 6.37
N PHE A 11 6.09 -1.54 6.52
CA PHE A 11 5.08 -2.43 5.97
C PHE A 11 3.70 -2.20 6.60
N ALA A 12 3.64 -2.04 7.93
CA ALA A 12 2.39 -1.74 8.61
C ALA A 12 1.78 -0.40 8.14
N VAL A 13 2.60 0.66 8.02
CA VAL A 13 2.17 1.96 7.47
C VAL A 13 1.64 1.82 6.05
N TYR A 14 2.34 1.04 5.22
CA TYR A 14 1.92 0.75 3.85
C TYR A 14 0.54 0.06 3.80
N VAL A 15 0.32 -0.96 4.62
CA VAL A 15 -0.98 -1.67 4.70
C VAL A 15 -2.10 -0.73 5.15
N VAL A 16 -1.85 0.13 6.14
CA VAL A 16 -2.82 1.13 6.60
C VAL A 16 -3.17 2.10 5.47
N LEU A 17 -2.17 2.59 4.73
CA LEU A 17 -2.37 3.52 3.61
C LEU A 17 -3.21 2.89 2.49
N VAL A 18 -2.89 1.65 2.10
CA VAL A 18 -3.68 0.87 1.12
C VAL A 18 -5.12 0.69 1.59
N THR A 19 -5.32 0.35 2.87
CA THR A 19 -6.66 0.17 3.46
C THR A 19 -7.48 1.46 3.42
N VAL A 20 -6.86 2.60 3.76
CA VAL A 20 -7.51 3.92 3.71
C VAL A 20 -7.87 4.30 2.27
N MET A 21 -6.97 4.07 1.31
CA MET A 21 -7.24 4.35 -0.10
C MET A 21 -8.37 3.47 -0.65
N MET A 22 -8.39 2.18 -0.30
CA MET A 22 -9.46 1.25 -0.67
C MET A 22 -10.80 1.70 -0.07
N ARG A 23 -10.82 2.06 1.22
CA ARG A 23 -12.03 2.59 1.88
C ARG A 23 -12.55 3.83 1.18
N ARG A 24 -11.68 4.79 0.83
CA ARG A 24 -12.07 5.99 0.08
C ARG A 24 -12.68 5.65 -1.28
N ALA A 25 -12.05 4.75 -2.04
CA ALA A 25 -12.57 4.32 -3.33
C ALA A 25 -13.96 3.66 -3.22
N LEU A 26 -14.21 2.89 -2.15
CA LEU A 26 -15.50 2.22 -1.93
C LEU A 26 -16.62 3.18 -1.50
N VAL A 27 -16.29 4.25 -0.75
CA VAL A 27 -17.28 5.23 -0.27
C VAL A 27 -17.60 6.29 -1.32
N THR A 28 -16.74 6.49 -2.31
CA THR A 28 -16.98 7.43 -3.42
C THR A 28 -18.12 6.96 -4.33
N SER A 29 -19.18 7.76 -4.40
CA SER A 29 -20.37 7.54 -5.24
C SER A 29 -20.15 7.92 -6.71
N ASP A 30 -19.24 8.87 -6.99
CA ASP A 30 -18.91 9.29 -8.35
C ASP A 30 -18.07 8.20 -9.07
N PRO A 31 -18.57 7.63 -10.19
CA PRO A 31 -17.85 6.60 -10.95
C PRO A 31 -16.48 7.04 -11.44
N THR A 32 -16.31 8.32 -11.78
CA THR A 32 -15.06 8.86 -12.34
C THR A 32 -14.00 8.97 -11.28
N ALA A 33 -14.35 9.57 -10.13
CA ALA A 33 -13.47 9.65 -8.97
C ALA A 33 -13.12 8.26 -8.40
N ARG A 34 -14.07 7.31 -8.42
CA ARG A 34 -13.82 5.92 -8.02
C ARG A 34 -12.79 5.24 -8.92
N ASN A 35 -12.90 5.40 -10.25
CA ASN A 35 -11.93 4.83 -11.18
C ASN A 35 -10.53 5.44 -11.03
N ALA A 36 -10.44 6.75 -10.78
CA ALA A 36 -9.16 7.40 -10.50
C ALA A 36 -8.52 6.85 -9.20
N ALA A 37 -9.30 6.74 -8.12
CA ALA A 37 -8.85 6.18 -6.86
C ALA A 37 -8.44 4.70 -6.99
N ALA A 38 -9.19 3.91 -7.77
CA ALA A 38 -8.86 2.51 -8.06
C ALA A 38 -7.55 2.38 -8.84
N LYS A 39 -7.30 3.23 -9.85
CA LYS A 39 -6.03 3.25 -10.58
C LYS A 39 -4.85 3.62 -9.68
N GLN A 40 -5.01 4.62 -8.82
CA GLN A 40 -3.99 4.99 -7.84
C GLN A 40 -3.71 3.86 -6.86
N LEU A 41 -4.75 3.20 -6.34
CA LEU A 41 -4.61 2.02 -5.49
C LEU A 41 -3.85 0.91 -6.20
N LEU A 42 -4.19 0.65 -7.47
CA LEU A 42 -3.55 -0.39 -8.27
C LEU A 42 -2.07 -0.10 -8.51
N LEU A 43 -1.69 1.16 -8.77
CA LEU A 43 -0.28 1.58 -8.86
C LEU A 43 0.46 1.41 -7.53
N VAL A 44 -0.13 1.85 -6.43
CA VAL A 44 0.47 1.74 -5.09
C VAL A 44 0.69 0.28 -4.73
N VAL A 45 -0.25 -0.61 -5.04
CA VAL A 45 -0.12 -2.04 -4.77
C VAL A 45 0.91 -2.70 -5.68
N THR A 46 0.88 -2.38 -6.98
CA THR A 46 1.78 -2.98 -7.98
C THR A 46 3.25 -2.63 -7.73
N LEU A 47 3.54 -1.43 -7.23
CA LEU A 47 4.91 -1.01 -6.90
C LEU A 47 5.28 -1.31 -5.45
N GLY A 48 4.34 -1.11 -4.52
CA GLY A 48 4.58 -1.26 -3.09
C GLY A 48 4.81 -2.70 -2.65
N VAL A 49 4.10 -3.68 -3.23
CA VAL A 49 4.28 -5.10 -2.89
C VAL A 49 5.67 -5.63 -3.30
N PRO A 50 6.15 -5.43 -4.54
CA PRO A 50 7.50 -5.84 -4.91
C PRO A 50 8.60 -5.17 -4.07
N ILE A 51 8.47 -3.88 -3.80
CA ILE A 51 9.44 -3.15 -2.96
C ILE A 51 9.47 -3.72 -1.54
N ALA A 52 8.30 -3.98 -0.95
CA ALA A 52 8.20 -4.59 0.37
C ALA A 52 8.82 -5.99 0.41
N LEU A 53 8.55 -6.82 -0.61
CA LEU A 53 9.14 -8.15 -0.74
C LEU A 53 10.66 -8.09 -0.84
N VAL A 54 11.21 -7.23 -1.71
CA VAL A 54 12.66 -7.05 -1.85
C VAL A 54 13.28 -6.59 -0.53
N ALA A 55 12.65 -5.65 0.17
CA ALA A 55 13.14 -5.19 1.47
C ALA A 55 13.14 -6.29 2.53
N ILE A 56 12.11 -7.14 2.55
CA ILE A 56 12.03 -8.29 3.47
C ILE A 56 13.12 -9.32 3.14
N PHE A 57 13.26 -9.71 1.87
CA PHE A 57 14.27 -10.68 1.43
C PHE A 57 15.70 -10.20 1.64
N TYR A 58 15.97 -8.90 1.43
CA TYR A 58 17.30 -8.34 1.63
C TYR A 58 17.69 -8.23 3.13
N LEU A 59 16.70 -8.21 4.02
CA LEU A 59 16.93 -8.04 5.45
C LEU A 59 16.92 -9.36 6.24
N MET A 60 16.35 -10.42 5.68
CA MET A 60 16.49 -11.81 6.18
C MET A 60 17.91 -12.33 5.97
#